data_AF-A0A2A5V8Z2-F1
#
_entry.id   AF-A0A2A5V8Z2-F1
#
_cell.length_a   1.000
_cell.length_b   1.000
_cell.length_c   1.000
_cell.angle_alpha   90.00
_cell.angle_beta   90.00
_cell.angle_gamma   90.00
#
_symmetry.space_group_name_H-M   'P 1'
#
loop_
_entity.id
_entity.type
_entity.pdbx_description
1 polymer ?
#
loop_
_entity_poly.entity_id
_entity_poly.type
_entity_poly.pdbx_seq_one_letter_code
_entity_poly.pdbx_strand_id
1 'polypeptide(L)'
;MESLKNWMVDAANILFDDSKNDLRSLPKTVRLQILLVLSFIWTTVFSLYVFSYTTFAFGWAGLYVAHIGLIFAVYMTFKHFHKAEEQSTSVFKTKNFDPFKIMVIVFVVVFIFVFSKGIEVLTSPNPSSYSIPYDGPSKSVFEKWLPFSKDK
;
A
#
# COMPACT_ATOMS: atom_id res chain seq x y z
N MET A 1 32.01 19.87 -5.95
CA MET A 1 30.77 19.08 -5.77
C MET A 1 30.78 17.79 -6.59
N GLU A 2 31.64 17.67 -7.62
CA GLU A 2 31.76 16.44 -8.41
C GLU A 2 32.22 15.22 -7.59
N SER A 3 33.09 15.36 -6.58
CA SER A 3 33.58 14.19 -5.83
C SER A 3 32.48 13.48 -5.04
N LEU A 4 31.56 14.24 -4.44
CA LEU A 4 30.40 13.71 -3.71
C LEU A 4 29.39 13.10 -4.67
N LYS A 5 29.16 13.74 -5.82
CA LYS A 5 28.30 13.21 -6.89
C LYS A 5 28.87 11.90 -7.45
N ASN A 6 30.16 11.85 -7.75
CA ASN A 6 30.82 10.64 -8.26
C ASN A 6 30.81 9.53 -7.20
N TRP A 7 31.04 9.85 -5.93
CA TRP A 7 30.91 8.90 -4.83
C TRP A 7 29.49 8.33 -4.69
N MET A 8 28.45 9.18 -4.80
CA MET A 8 27.06 8.72 -4.78
C MET A 8 26.72 7.84 -5.99
N VAL A 9 27.23 8.19 -7.17
CA VAL A 9 27.02 7.41 -8.41
C VAL A 9 27.73 6.06 -8.31
N ASP A 10 28.95 6.02 -7.80
CA ASP A 10 29.69 4.76 -7.60
C ASP A 10 29.04 3.89 -6.53
N ALA A 11 28.58 4.48 -5.42
CA ALA A 11 27.83 3.76 -4.39
C ALA A 11 26.52 3.19 -4.93
N ALA A 12 25.77 3.96 -5.73
CA ALA A 12 24.54 3.49 -6.36
C ALA A 12 24.82 2.37 -7.37
N ASN A 13 25.85 2.51 -8.20
CA ASN A 13 26.24 1.48 -9.15
C ASN A 13 26.61 0.18 -8.42
N ILE A 14 27.40 0.21 -7.34
CA ILE A 14 27.75 -1.01 -6.58
C ILE A 14 26.51 -1.66 -5.93
N LEU A 15 25.57 -0.85 -5.44
CA LEU A 15 24.40 -1.33 -4.71
C LEU A 15 23.30 -1.90 -5.63
N PHE A 16 23.17 -1.35 -6.85
CA PHE A 16 22.13 -1.73 -7.84
C PHE A 16 22.65 -2.56 -9.03
N ASP A 17 23.96 -2.65 -9.26
CA ASP A 17 24.55 -3.53 -10.29
C ASP A 17 24.58 -4.98 -9.80
N ASP A 18 23.66 -5.81 -10.30
CA ASP A 18 23.53 -7.24 -9.96
C ASP A 18 24.82 -8.06 -10.21
N SER A 19 25.75 -7.57 -11.06
CA SER A 19 27.03 -8.22 -11.31
C SER A 19 28.10 -7.92 -10.24
N LYS A 20 27.99 -6.78 -9.55
CA LYS A 20 28.92 -6.32 -8.51
C LYS A 20 28.31 -6.29 -7.12
N ASN A 21 27.01 -6.52 -7.00
CA ASN A 21 26.28 -6.49 -5.75
C ASN A 21 26.61 -7.73 -4.90
N ASP A 22 27.45 -7.53 -3.89
CA ASP A 22 27.88 -8.57 -2.94
C ASP A 22 26.71 -9.13 -2.09
N LEU A 23 25.55 -8.45 -2.06
CA LEU A 23 24.34 -8.99 -1.44
C LEU A 23 23.83 -10.27 -2.13
N ARG A 24 24.31 -10.55 -3.36
CA ARG A 24 24.04 -11.79 -4.10
C ARG A 24 25.03 -12.93 -3.80
N SER A 25 26.14 -12.69 -3.12
CA SER A 25 27.01 -13.78 -2.63
C SER A 25 26.47 -14.38 -1.32
N LEU A 26 25.66 -13.60 -0.59
CA LEU A 26 25.15 -13.99 0.72
C LEU A 26 24.17 -15.19 0.64
N PRO A 27 24.19 -16.11 1.63
CA PRO A 27 23.20 -17.17 1.75
C PRO A 27 21.77 -16.64 1.74
N LYS A 28 20.83 -17.38 1.13
CA LYS A 28 19.43 -16.93 0.95
C LYS A 28 18.76 -16.51 2.27
N THR A 29 19.12 -17.16 3.37
CA THR A 29 18.68 -16.82 4.74
C THR A 29 19.12 -15.43 5.18
N VAL A 30 20.36 -15.03 4.89
CA VAL A 30 20.90 -13.71 5.26
C VAL A 30 20.23 -12.61 4.43
N ARG A 31 19.95 -12.86 3.16
CA ARG A 31 19.20 -11.91 2.32
C ARG A 31 17.79 -11.67 2.84
N LEU A 32 17.09 -12.76 3.19
CA LEU A 32 15.75 -12.68 3.78
C LEU A 32 15.80 -11.93 5.11
N GLN A 33 16.82 -12.17 5.93
CA GLN A 33 17.00 -11.49 7.22
C GLN A 33 17.20 -9.97 7.04
N ILE A 34 18.05 -9.54 6.09
CA ILE A 34 18.26 -8.11 5.82
C ILE A 34 16.96 -7.44 5.35
N LEU A 35 16.20 -8.11 4.48
CA LEU A 35 14.89 -7.62 4.03
C LEU A 35 13.88 -7.52 5.18
N LEU A 36 13.86 -8.49 6.09
CA LEU A 36 12.99 -8.47 7.27
C LEU A 36 13.37 -7.34 8.25
N VAL A 37 14.67 -7.14 8.49
CA VAL A 37 15.17 -6.04 9.35
C VAL A 37 14.80 -4.69 8.75
N LEU A 38 15.00 -4.52 7.45
CA LEU A 38 14.64 -3.29 6.76
C LEU A 38 13.12 -3.03 6.85
N SER A 39 12.31 -4.05 6.61
CA SER A 39 10.85 -3.96 6.72
C SER A 39 10.40 -3.57 8.14
N PHE A 40 11.04 -4.12 9.17
CA PHE A 40 10.75 -3.78 10.57
C PHE A 40 11.08 -2.32 10.89
N ILE A 41 12.25 -1.83 10.47
CA ILE A 41 12.66 -0.43 10.67
C ILE A 41 11.64 0.50 10.00
N TRP A 42 11.26 0.22 8.75
CA TRP A 42 10.30 1.04 8.02
C TRP A 42 8.90 1.04 8.64
N THR A 43 8.41 -0.11 9.11
CA THR A 43 7.14 -0.17 9.84
C THR A 43 7.16 0.75 11.06
N THR A 44 8.30 0.80 11.74
CA THR A 44 8.50 1.63 12.95
C THR A 44 8.58 3.12 12.62
N VAL A 45 9.36 3.50 11.60
CA VAL A 45 9.49 4.90 11.14
C VAL A 45 8.16 5.45 10.60
N PHE A 46 7.44 4.68 9.78
CA PHE A 46 6.14 5.10 9.26
C PHE A 46 5.07 5.17 10.35
N SER A 47 5.11 4.27 11.34
CA SER A 47 4.18 4.32 12.47
C SER A 47 4.38 5.57 13.32
N LEU A 48 5.63 6.01 13.52
CA LEU A 48 5.94 7.28 14.19
C LEU A 48 5.48 8.51 13.38
N TYR A 49 5.46 8.41 12.05
CA TYR A 49 4.99 9.49 11.17
C TYR A 49 3.46 9.63 11.15
N VAL A 50 2.73 8.51 11.14
CA VAL A 50 1.26 8.51 10.98
C VAL A 50 0.52 8.61 12.32
N PHE A 51 1.04 8.01 13.39
CA PHE A 51 0.34 7.93 14.67
C PHE A 51 0.93 8.87 15.73
N SER A 52 0.05 9.46 16.55
CA SER A 52 0.43 10.17 17.78
C SER A 52 1.17 9.24 18.76
N TYR A 53 2.10 9.79 19.55
CA TYR A 53 2.82 9.07 20.61
C TYR A 53 1.91 8.28 21.56
N THR A 54 0.69 8.76 21.83
CA THR A 54 -0.27 8.10 22.74
C THR A 54 -0.93 6.87 22.13
N THR A 55 -1.10 6.83 20.81
CA THR A 55 -1.71 5.72 20.06
C THR A 55 -0.66 4.89 19.31
N PHE A 56 0.61 5.26 19.40
CA PHE A 56 1.70 4.68 18.64
C PHE A 56 1.79 3.16 18.82
N ALA A 57 1.73 2.66 20.05
CA ALA A 57 1.86 1.22 20.33
C ALA A 57 0.77 0.39 19.63
N PHE A 58 -0.48 0.85 19.66
CA PHE A 58 -1.60 0.17 19.01
C PHE A 58 -1.56 0.31 17.48
N GLY A 59 -1.24 1.50 16.97
CA GLY A 59 -1.10 1.74 15.53
C GLY A 59 0.05 0.96 14.91
N TRP A 60 1.20 0.94 15.60
CA TRP A 60 2.37 0.15 15.21
C TRP A 60 2.08 -1.35 15.24
N ALA A 61 1.48 -1.86 16.32
CA ALA A 61 1.13 -3.27 16.41
C ALA A 61 0.15 -3.69 15.30
N GLY A 62 -0.85 -2.86 15.01
CA GLY A 62 -1.80 -3.09 13.93
C GLY A 62 -1.12 -3.13 12.55
N LEU A 63 -0.27 -2.15 12.25
CA LEU A 63 0.47 -2.09 10.99
C LEU A 63 1.46 -3.25 10.84
N TYR A 64 2.14 -3.63 11.92
CA TYR A 64 3.10 -4.74 11.92
C TYR A 64 2.40 -6.08 11.67
N VAL A 65 1.28 -6.32 12.34
CA VAL A 65 0.46 -7.53 12.12
C VAL A 65 -0.10 -7.55 10.69
N ALA A 66 -0.57 -6.42 10.16
CA ALA A 66 -1.02 -6.32 8.79
C ALA A 66 0.09 -6.63 7.77
N HIS A 67 1.33 -6.17 8.02
CA HIS A 67 2.48 -6.48 7.17
C HIS A 67 2.82 -7.98 7.17
N ILE A 68 2.84 -8.63 8.35
CA ILE A 68 3.07 -10.07 8.44
C ILE A 68 1.96 -10.84 7.69
N GLY A 69 0.71 -10.41 7.87
CA GLY A 69 -0.44 -10.99 7.15
C GLY A 69 -0.28 -10.90 5.64
N LEU A 70 0.19 -9.77 5.11
CA LEU A 70 0.44 -9.59 3.68
C LEU A 70 1.54 -10.54 3.17
N ILE A 71 2.67 -10.64 3.89
CA ILE A 71 3.77 -11.55 3.53
C ILE A 71 3.26 -13.00 3.48
N PHE A 72 2.47 -13.40 4.48
CA PHE A 72 1.89 -14.75 4.52
C PHE A 72 0.89 -15.00 3.40
N ALA A 73 0.02 -14.04 3.10
CA ALA A 73 -0.93 -14.13 2.00
C ALA A 73 -0.22 -14.31 0.65
N VAL A 74 0.82 -13.52 0.39
CA VAL A 74 1.65 -13.64 -0.82
C VAL A 74 2.37 -15.00 -0.87
N TYR A 75 2.94 -15.47 0.24
CA TYR A 75 3.56 -16.80 0.30
C TYR A 75 2.56 -17.93 -0.01
N MET A 76 1.36 -17.87 0.57
CA MET A 76 0.31 -18.86 0.33
C MET A 76 -0.15 -18.85 -1.12
N THR A 77 -0.36 -17.69 -1.74
CA THR A 77 -0.76 -17.61 -3.15
C THR A 77 0.33 -18.13 -4.08
N PHE A 78 1.60 -17.78 -3.86
CA PHE A 78 2.72 -18.35 -4.61
C PHE A 78 2.81 -19.87 -4.48
N LYS A 79 2.58 -20.41 -3.28
CA LYS A 79 2.56 -21.87 -3.04
C LYS A 79 1.39 -22.55 -3.75
N HIS A 80 0.22 -21.91 -3.79
CA HIS A 80 -0.92 -22.41 -4.55
C HIS A 80 -0.66 -22.41 -6.06
N PHE A 81 -0.02 -21.38 -6.60
CA PHE A 81 0.34 -21.34 -8.03
C PHE A 81 1.35 -22.42 -8.40
N HIS A 82 2.42 -22.64 -7.62
CA HIS A 82 3.38 -23.72 -7.87
C HIS A 82 2.72 -25.10 -7.77
N LYS A 83 1.85 -25.31 -6.77
CA LYS A 83 1.11 -26.57 -6.65
C LYS A 83 0.14 -26.80 -7.81
N ALA A 84 -0.49 -25.75 -8.32
CA ALA A 84 -1.38 -25.83 -9.48
C ALA A 84 -0.61 -26.11 -10.79
N GLU A 85 0.61 -25.59 -10.93
CA GLU A 85 1.52 -25.93 -12.03
C GLU A 85 1.89 -27.42 -12.01
N GLU A 86 2.32 -27.93 -10.85
CA GLU A 86 2.62 -29.36 -10.64
C GLU A 86 1.39 -30.28 -10.84
N GLN A 87 0.18 -29.79 -10.53
CA GLN A 87 -1.08 -30.53 -10.63
C GLN A 87 -1.88 -30.27 -11.92
N SER A 88 -1.27 -29.67 -12.95
CA SER A 88 -1.88 -29.37 -14.25
C SER A 88 -2.25 -30.63 -15.06
N THR A 89 -3.21 -31.40 -14.54
CA THR A 89 -3.85 -32.51 -15.25
C THR A 89 -4.84 -31.99 -16.28
N SER A 90 -4.91 -32.68 -17.43
CA SER A 90 -5.56 -32.21 -18.66
C SER A 90 -6.99 -31.67 -18.46
N VAL A 91 -7.30 -30.60 -19.19
CA VAL A 91 -8.55 -29.84 -19.26
C VAL A 91 -9.82 -30.69 -19.51
N PHE A 92 -9.69 -31.96 -19.87
CA PHE A 92 -10.82 -32.84 -20.21
C PHE A 92 -11.39 -33.68 -19.06
N LYS A 93 -10.90 -33.58 -17.81
CA LYS A 93 -11.33 -34.49 -16.71
C LYS A 93 -12.14 -33.86 -15.56
N THR A 94 -12.35 -32.55 -15.49
CA THR A 94 -12.91 -31.91 -14.29
C THR A 94 -14.19 -31.11 -14.58
N LYS A 95 -15.33 -31.64 -14.10
CA LYS A 95 -16.54 -30.84 -13.84
C LYS A 95 -16.20 -29.89 -12.68
N ASN A 96 -15.92 -28.63 -13.03
CA ASN A 96 -15.11 -27.67 -12.28
C ASN A 96 -15.90 -26.90 -11.20
N PHE A 97 -15.95 -27.43 -9.97
CA PHE A 97 -16.12 -26.63 -8.76
C PHE A 97 -14.76 -26.47 -8.10
N ASP A 98 -13.95 -25.56 -8.64
CA ASP A 98 -12.65 -25.23 -8.06
C ASP A 98 -12.89 -24.44 -6.76
N PRO A 99 -12.37 -24.89 -5.60
CA PRO A 99 -12.46 -24.13 -4.35
C PRO A 99 -11.92 -22.70 -4.49
N PHE A 100 -11.00 -22.45 -5.42
CA PHE A 100 -10.49 -21.12 -5.72
C PHE A 100 -11.55 -20.21 -6.36
N LYS A 101 -12.36 -20.69 -7.33
CA LYS A 101 -13.45 -19.91 -7.93
C LYS A 101 -14.52 -19.54 -6.90
N ILE A 102 -14.84 -20.49 -6.01
CA ILE A 102 -15.81 -20.26 -4.94
C ILE A 102 -15.28 -19.18 -3.98
N MET A 103 -13.99 -19.26 -3.61
CA MET A 103 -13.34 -18.26 -2.77
C MET A 103 -13.29 -16.87 -3.41
N VAL A 104 -13.03 -16.77 -4.71
CA VAL A 104 -13.06 -15.49 -5.44
C VAL A 104 -14.47 -14.87 -5.45
N ILE A 105 -15.51 -15.67 -5.68
CA ILE A 105 -16.90 -15.19 -5.65
C ILE A 105 -17.26 -14.68 -4.24
N VAL A 106 -16.92 -15.43 -3.19
CA VAL A 106 -17.16 -15.01 -1.80
C VAL A 106 -16.39 -13.74 -1.47
N PHE A 107 -15.14 -13.63 -1.89
CA PHE A 107 -14.32 -12.44 -1.66
C PHE A 107 -14.91 -11.20 -2.33
N VAL A 108 -15.37 -11.30 -3.58
CA VAL A 108 -16.02 -10.19 -4.30
C VAL A 108 -17.29 -9.73 -3.59
N VAL A 109 -18.13 -10.67 -3.11
CA VAL A 109 -19.35 -10.33 -2.37
C VAL A 109 -19.04 -9.61 -1.04
N VAL A 110 -18.07 -10.11 -0.28
CA VAL A 110 -17.63 -9.47 0.98
C VAL A 110 -17.02 -8.10 0.71
N PHE A 111 -16.21 -7.96 -0.33
CA PHE A 111 -15.59 -6.70 -0.70
C PHE A 111 -16.65 -5.66 -1.07
N ILE A 112 -17.62 -6.01 -1.92
CA ILE A 112 -18.75 -5.11 -2.24
C ILE A 112 -19.49 -4.70 -0.96
N PHE A 113 -19.78 -5.64 -0.06
CA PHE A 113 -20.46 -5.34 1.20
C PHE A 113 -19.69 -4.35 2.09
N VAL A 114 -18.40 -4.58 2.32
CA VAL A 114 -17.56 -3.70 3.14
C VAL A 114 -17.46 -2.31 2.54
N PHE A 115 -17.31 -2.20 1.21
CA PHE A 115 -17.24 -0.91 0.55
C PHE A 115 -18.60 -0.19 0.52
N SER A 116 -19.70 -0.90 0.30
CA SER A 116 -21.04 -0.32 0.43
C SER A 116 -21.28 0.23 1.85
N LYS A 117 -20.87 -0.51 2.89
CA LYS A 117 -20.92 -0.02 4.28
C LYS A 117 -19.96 1.14 4.55
N GLY A 118 -18.78 1.15 3.93
CA GLY A 118 -17.84 2.27 4.02
C GLY A 118 -18.40 3.55 3.41
N ILE A 119 -19.04 3.47 2.24
CA ILE A 119 -19.72 4.60 1.61
C ILE A 119 -20.88 5.08 2.50
N GLU A 120 -21.67 4.17 3.06
CA GLU A 120 -22.78 4.49 3.98
C GLU A 120 -22.27 5.29 5.20
N VAL A 121 -21.16 4.89 5.81
CA VAL A 121 -20.55 5.64 6.93
C VAL A 121 -20.10 7.03 6.49
N LEU A 122 -19.48 7.16 5.32
CA LEU A 122 -18.99 8.44 4.79
C LEU A 122 -20.11 9.40 4.33
N THR A 123 -21.27 8.87 3.94
CA THR A 123 -22.41 9.67 3.47
C THR A 123 -23.53 9.78 4.51
N SER A 124 -23.48 9.02 5.60
CA SER A 124 -24.44 9.16 6.69
C SER A 124 -24.25 10.51 7.39
N PRO A 125 -25.33 11.26 7.66
CA PRO A 125 -25.23 12.50 8.42
C PRO A 125 -24.75 12.18 9.84
N ASN A 126 -23.53 12.63 10.16
CA ASN A 126 -22.96 12.48 11.48
C ASN A 126 -23.80 13.33 12.48
N PRO A 127 -24.37 12.74 13.54
CA PRO A 127 -25.14 13.49 14.53
C PRO A 127 -24.31 14.55 15.27
N SER A 128 -22.97 14.49 15.16
CA SER A 128 -22.02 15.39 15.82
C SER A 128 -21.35 16.40 14.87
N SER A 129 -21.74 16.46 13.58
CA SER A 129 -21.18 17.44 12.64
C SER A 129 -21.95 18.76 12.67
N TYR A 130 -21.26 19.87 12.91
CA TYR A 130 -21.85 21.20 12.75
C TYR A 130 -21.80 21.60 11.27
N SER A 131 -22.95 21.99 10.71
CA SER A 131 -23.01 22.55 9.35
C SER A 131 -22.49 23.98 9.38
N ILE A 132 -21.34 24.24 8.75
CA ILE A 132 -20.93 25.60 8.41
C ILE A 132 -21.63 26.01 7.10
N PRO A 133 -22.58 26.95 7.11
CA PRO A 133 -23.17 27.44 5.88
C PRO A 133 -22.08 28.15 5.06
N TYR A 134 -21.86 27.71 3.83
CA TYR A 134 -20.96 28.37 2.91
C TYR A 134 -21.69 29.56 2.28
N ASP A 135 -21.38 30.77 2.76
CA ASP A 135 -22.05 32.01 2.32
C ASP A 135 -21.51 32.56 0.98
N GLY A 136 -20.68 31.76 0.30
CA GLY A 136 -20.03 32.16 -0.95
C GLY A 136 -18.84 33.12 -0.74
N PRO A 137 -18.09 33.42 -1.82
CA PRO A 137 -17.07 34.45 -1.81
C PRO A 137 -17.69 35.83 -1.58
N SER A 138 -17.06 36.67 -0.76
CA SER A 138 -17.55 38.02 -0.44
C SER A 138 -17.61 39.00 -1.63
N LYS A 139 -17.05 38.62 -2.78
CA LYS A 139 -17.03 39.43 -4.02
C LYS A 139 -17.52 38.58 -5.17
N SER A 140 -18.35 39.19 -6.01
CA SER A 140 -18.78 38.55 -7.26
C SER A 140 -17.57 38.35 -8.18
N VAL A 141 -17.66 37.37 -9.09
CA VAL A 141 -16.62 37.12 -10.10
C VAL A 141 -16.30 38.42 -10.85
N PHE A 142 -17.32 39.18 -11.26
CA PHE A 142 -17.16 40.47 -11.94
C PHE A 142 -16.35 41.50 -11.15
N GLU A 143 -16.63 41.68 -9.86
CA GLU A 143 -15.88 42.61 -9.01
C GLU A 143 -14.42 42.21 -8.83
N LYS A 144 -14.13 40.91 -8.88
CA LYS A 144 -12.77 40.37 -8.79
C LYS A 144 -11.95 40.69 -10.04
N TRP A 145 -12.59 40.77 -11.22
CA TRP A 145 -11.93 41.03 -12.51
C TRP A 145 -11.91 42.50 -12.92
N LEU A 146 -12.78 43.33 -12.34
CA LEU A 146 -12.87 44.78 -12.58
C LEU A 146 -11.53 45.55 -12.50
N PRO A 147 -10.62 45.30 -11.53
CA PRO A 147 -9.33 46.01 -11.49
C PRO A 147 -8.38 45.59 -12.62
N PHE A 148 -8.53 44.39 -13.17
CA PHE A 148 -7.69 43.91 -14.27
C PHE A 148 -8.18 44.37 -15.65
N SER A 149 -9.43 44.86 -15.76
CA SER A 149 -9.98 45.37 -17.02
C SER A 149 -9.76 46.87 -17.22
N LYS A 150 -9.27 47.60 -16.22
CA LYS A 150 -9.08 49.07 -16.27
C LYS A 150 -7.73 49.50 -16.85
N ASP A 151 -6.74 48.61 -16.90
CA ASP A 151 -5.39 48.90 -17.38
C ASP A 151 -5.16 48.50 -18.85
N LYS A 152 -6.19 48.62 -19.70
CA LYS A 152 -6.07 48.38 -21.15
C LYS A 152 -6.75 49.47 -21.97
#